data_AF-A0A5L4NQ81-F1
#
_entry.id   AF-A0A5L4NQ81-F1
#
_cell.length_a   1.000
_cell.length_b   1.000
_cell.length_c   1.000
_cell.angle_alpha   90.00
_cell.angle_beta   90.00
_cell.angle_gamma   90.00
#
_symmetry.space_group_name_H-M   'P 1'
#
loop_
_entity.id
_entity.type
_entity.pdbx_description
1 polymer ?
#
loop_
_entity_poly.entity_id
_entity_poly.type
_entity_poly.pdbx_seq_one_letter_code
_entity_poly.pdbx_strand_id
1 'polypeptide(L)' 'MGFKNINTEKASVNFINNARGDKIKTQKRDKKILVCFTQDEYDRIKESALQIGMGVNQYIRYKLFI' A
#
# COMPACT_ATOMS: atom_id res chain seq x y z
N MET A 1 -9.66 -22.56 -21.77
CA MET A 1 -8.92 -22.55 -20.48
C MET A 1 -7.43 -22.43 -20.80
N GLY A 2 -6.90 -21.21 -20.93
CA GLY A 2 -5.52 -20.98 -21.35
C GLY A 2 -4.55 -21.19 -20.18
N PHE A 3 -3.57 -22.06 -20.35
CA PHE A 3 -2.46 -22.21 -19.41
C PHE A 3 -1.69 -20.89 -19.34
N LYS A 4 -1.75 -20.21 -18.19
CA LYS A 4 -0.86 -19.09 -17.90
C LYS A 4 0.54 -19.66 -17.78
N ASN A 5 1.43 -19.24 -18.68
CA ASN A 5 2.87 -19.52 -18.59
C ASN A 5 3.40 -18.95 -17.27
N ILE A 6 3.46 -19.78 -16.25
CA ILE A 6 4.14 -19.48 -14.99
C ILE A 6 5.62 -19.53 -15.33
N ASN A 7 6.27 -18.36 -15.41
CA ASN A 7 7.73 -18.26 -15.47
C ASN A 7 8.30 -18.97 -14.23
N THR A 8 8.66 -20.23 -14.40
CA THR A 8 9.13 -21.15 -13.34
C THR A 8 10.39 -20.62 -12.65
N GLU A 9 11.24 -19.91 -13.39
CA GLU A 9 12.44 -19.26 -12.87
C GLU A 9 12.13 -18.17 -11.83
N LYS A 10 11.09 -17.36 -12.05
CA LYS A 10 10.68 -16.32 -11.09
C LYS A 10 10.00 -16.94 -9.87
N ALA A 11 9.27 -18.04 -10.05
CA ALA A 11 8.59 -18.74 -8.97
C ALA A 11 9.59 -19.48 -8.04
N SER A 12 10.62 -20.13 -8.60
CA SER A 12 11.63 -20.85 -7.81
C SER A 12 12.52 -19.90 -7.00
N VAL A 13 12.94 -18.78 -7.59
CA VAL A 13 13.70 -17.73 -6.88
C VAL A 13 12.90 -17.17 -5.71
N ASN A 14 11.59 -16.93 -5.90
CA ASN A 14 10.71 -16.46 -4.83
C ASN A 14 10.50 -17.51 -3.72
N PHE A 15 10.45 -18.80 -4.06
CA PHE A 15 10.33 -19.91 -3.10
C PHE A 15 11.59 -20.04 -2.24
N ILE A 16 12.77 -19.98 -2.86
CA ILE A 16 14.06 -20.08 -2.18
C ILE A 16 14.30 -18.87 -1.27
N ASN A 17 13.97 -17.66 -1.73
CA ASN A 17 14.10 -16.43 -0.93
C ASN A 17 13.18 -16.45 0.30
N ASN A 18 11.95 -16.93 0.16
CA ASN A 18 11.01 -17.07 1.28
C ASN A 18 11.48 -18.13 2.31
N ALA A 19 12.10 -19.23 1.87
CA ALA A 19 12.59 -20.28 2.76
C ALA A 19 13.86 -19.89 3.56
N ARG A 20 14.67 -18.96 3.02
CA ARG A 20 15.88 -18.45 3.68
C ARG A 20 15.60 -17.34 4.70
N GLY A 21 14.36 -16.89 4.84
CA GLY A 21 13.99 -15.76 5.70
C GLY A 21 14.30 -14.38 5.11
N ASP A 22 14.87 -14.34 3.90
CA ASP A 22 15.01 -13.13 3.10
C ASP A 22 13.64 -12.73 2.56
N LYS A 23 12.87 -12.05 3.43
CA LYS A 23 11.66 -11.35 2.99
C LYS A 23 12.11 -10.44 1.87
N ILE A 24 11.77 -10.77 0.62
CA ILE A 24 11.82 -9.83 -0.49
C ILE A 24 11.11 -8.62 0.05
N LYS A 25 11.87 -7.56 0.36
CA LYS A 25 11.30 -6.31 0.82
C LYS A 25 10.49 -5.85 -0.38
N THR A 26 9.21 -6.19 -0.43
CA THR A 26 8.24 -5.50 -1.26
C THR A 26 8.52 -4.05 -0.94
N GLN A 27 9.14 -3.32 -1.88
CA GLN A 27 9.58 -1.96 -1.63
C GLN A 27 8.37 -1.28 -1.01
N LYS A 28 8.45 -0.96 0.30
CA LYS A 28 7.46 -0.12 0.93
C LYS A 28 7.43 1.08 0.00
N ARG A 29 6.25 1.43 -0.52
CA ARG A 29 6.12 2.54 -1.45
C ARG A 29 6.49 3.79 -0.66
N ASP A 30 7.79 4.07 -0.59
CA ASP A 30 8.38 5.23 0.08
C ASP A 30 8.19 6.49 -0.77
N LYS A 31 7.36 6.39 -1.81
CA LYS A 31 6.86 7.51 -2.60
C LYS A 31 6.13 8.45 -1.64
N LYS A 32 6.80 9.54 -1.29
CA LYS A 32 6.20 10.64 -0.55
C LYS A 32 5.17 11.30 -1.45
N ILE A 33 3.99 11.54 -0.92
CA ILE A 33 2.90 12.24 -1.60
C ILE A 33 2.65 13.49 -0.78
N LEU A 34 2.73 14.63 -1.45
CA LEU A 34 2.32 15.90 -0.88
C LEU A 34 0.91 16.20 -1.42
N VAL A 35 -0.05 16.36 -0.53
CA VAL A 35 -1.40 16.80 -0.88
C VAL A 35 -1.69 18.03 -0.02
N CYS A 36 -2.05 19.12 -0.68
CA CYS A 36 -2.41 20.36 -0.01
C CYS A 36 -3.92 20.44 0.09
N PHE A 37 -4.41 20.86 1.26
CA PHE A 37 -5.82 21.08 1.52
C PHE A 37 -6.00 22.50 2.05
N THR A 38 -7.16 23.08 1.80
CA THR A 38 -7.62 24.23 2.57
C THR A 38 -7.95 23.82 4.01
N GLN A 39 -8.06 24.78 4.92
CA GLN A 39 -8.34 24.51 6.33
C GLN A 39 -9.66 23.73 6.50
N ASP A 40 -10.72 24.18 5.83
CA ASP A 40 -12.04 23.57 5.90
C ASP A 40 -12.06 22.14 5.36
N GLU A 41 -11.31 21.87 4.27
CA GLU A 41 -11.18 20.52 3.71
C GLU A 41 -10.44 19.60 4.68
N TYR A 42 -9.36 20.09 5.29
CA TYR A 42 -8.58 19.30 6.24
C TYR A 42 -9.40 18.93 7.47
N ASP A 43 -10.23 19.84 7.98
CA ASP A 43 -11.08 19.59 9.15
C ASP A 43 -12.14 18.53 8.86
N ARG A 44 -12.78 18.56 7.68
CA ARG A 44 -13.70 17.49 7.24
C ARG A 44 -13.01 16.13 7.12
N ILE A 45 -11.79 16.11 6.57
CA ILE A 45 -10.99 14.88 6.46
C ILE A 45 -10.67 14.35 7.86
N LYS A 46 -10.33 15.23 8.80
CA LYS A 46 -10.04 14.85 10.19
C LYS A 46 -11.26 14.26 10.89
N GLU A 47 -12.43 14.87 10.74
CA GLU A 47 -13.69 14.35 11.30
C GLU A 47 -14.05 12.97 10.72
N SER A 48 -13.95 12.82 9.40
CA SER A 48 -14.25 11.53 8.75
C SER A 48 -13.24 10.43 9.14
N ALA A 49 -11.97 10.78 9.32
CA ALA A 49 -10.96 9.85 9.82
C ALA A 49 -11.26 9.40 11.25
N LEU A 50 -11.69 10.32 12.12
CA LEU A 50 -12.09 10.04 13.50
C LEU A 50 -13.31 9.11 13.57
N GLN A 51 -14.34 9.35 12.75
CA GLN A 51 -15.53 8.50 12.69
C GLN A 51 -15.22 7.04 12.34
N ILE A 52 -14.20 6.82 11.53
CA ILE A 52 -13.76 5.49 11.08
C ILE A 52 -12.72 4.88 12.05
N GLY A 53 -12.19 5.67 12.99
CA GLY A 53 -11.14 5.24 13.92
C GLY A 53 -9.77 5.09 13.26
N MET A 54 -9.51 5.83 12.17
CA MET A 54 -8.23 5.82 11.46
C MET A 54 -7.44 7.11 11.69
N GLY A 55 -6.11 7.01 11.63
CA GLY A 55 -5.27 8.21 11.58
C GLY A 55 -5.47 8.97 10.27
N VAL A 56 -5.45 10.32 10.31
CA VAL A 56 -5.71 11.18 9.14
C VAL A 56 -4.86 10.81 7.92
N ASN A 57 -3.55 10.58 8.11
CA ASN A 57 -2.65 10.15 7.04
C ASN A 57 -3.00 8.76 6.46
N GLN A 58 -3.48 7.84 7.30
CA GLN A 58 -3.92 6.53 6.86
C GLN A 58 -5.23 6.64 6.08
N TYR A 59 -6.16 7.47 6.55
CA TYR A 59 -7.42 7.75 5.88
C TYR A 59 -7.23 8.39 4.50
N ILE A 60 -6.34 9.39 4.39
CA ILE A 60 -5.99 10.01 3.10
C ILE A 60 -5.41 8.96 2.14
N ARG A 61 -4.49 8.11 2.61
CA ARG A 61 -3.93 7.04 1.77
C ARG A 61 -4.96 6.00 1.37
N TYR A 62 -5.85 5.64 2.28
CA TYR A 62 -6.97 4.73 2.01
C TYR A 62 -7.82 5.28 0.87
N LYS A 63 -8.21 6.55 0.92
CA LYS A 63 -9.02 7.20 -0.12
C LYS A 63 -8.31 7.40 -1.47
N LEU A 64 -6.98 7.54 -1.48
CA LEU A 64 -6.23 7.78 -2.71
C LEU A 64 -5.85 6.49 -3.48
N PHE A 65 -5.80 5.34 -2.80
CA PHE A 65 -5.25 4.11 -3.36
C PHE A 65 -6.20 2.89 -3.35
N ILE A 66 -7.38 3.01 -2.75
CA ILE A 66 -8.47 2.03 -2.82
C ILE A 66 -9.61 2.65 -3.63
#